data_AF-A0AA88NJ06-F1
#
_entry.id   AF-A0AA88NJ06-F1
#
_cell.length_a   1.000
_cell.length_b   1.000
_cell.length_c   1.000
_cell.angle_alpha   90.00
_cell.angle_beta   90.00
_cell.angle_gamma   90.00
#
_symmetry.space_group_name_H-M   'P 1'
#
loop_
_entity.id
_entity.type
_entity.pdbx_description
1 polymer ?
#
loop_
_entity_poly.entity_id
_entity_poly.type
_entity_poly.pdbx_seq_one_letter_code
_entity_poly.pdbx_strand_id
1 'polypeptide(L)'
;MEGGGDVVYRTNITTSLQDPCLTSMAHVTDEGIEFIRPQKITETHVVLNITGFSGYGNVKDEDSPPDPVRALVLLFYRPPEDPDPESLINVLLLPKNVSLWDVQRTRKKLVGHEWYIETSPHCKLQPNQVYTLSTCPNNDLVEVQPTEAEFDEDSYDNYFPSFQVNWETTLKHLKLILKDTDSSLVVWERRVCLMSTGKRKSCGPNTANAPPNERLLNIRSCFIDGISEPVLKNLLDKLLETKVMTDSERESVDGMDNRRDKARFVIDTVRKKGEAAGSEMIEFLCEVDPFLCGHLGLM
;
A
#
# COMPACT_ATOMS: atom_id res chain seq x y z
N MET A 1 -21.65 -40.33 -16.52
CA MET A 1 -20.26 -40.39 -16.01
C MET A 1 -19.81 -38.95 -15.92
N GLU A 2 -20.15 -38.29 -14.82
CA GLU A 2 -19.76 -36.89 -14.59
C GLU A 2 -18.59 -36.90 -13.61
N GLY A 3 -17.47 -36.35 -14.06
CA GLY A 3 -16.28 -36.21 -13.26
C GLY A 3 -16.51 -35.16 -12.18
N GLY A 4 -16.36 -35.58 -10.93
CA GLY A 4 -16.25 -34.67 -9.80
C GLY A 4 -14.98 -33.84 -9.96
N GLY A 5 -15.15 -32.58 -10.35
CA GLY A 5 -14.12 -31.56 -10.22
C GLY A 5 -14.25 -30.95 -8.83
N ASP A 6 -13.21 -31.07 -8.01
CA ASP A 6 -13.04 -30.24 -6.82
C ASP A 6 -12.89 -28.79 -7.28
N VAL A 7 -13.98 -28.01 -7.21
CA VAL A 7 -13.91 -26.58 -7.51
C VAL A 7 -13.75 -25.81 -6.21
N VAL A 8 -12.54 -25.31 -6.00
CA VAL A 8 -12.19 -24.46 -4.85
C VAL A 8 -12.65 -23.04 -5.16
N TYR A 9 -13.86 -22.68 -4.73
CA TYR A 9 -14.30 -21.28 -4.73
C TYR A 9 -14.01 -20.64 -3.37
N ARG A 10 -13.28 -19.51 -3.38
CA ARG A 10 -13.09 -18.67 -2.19
C ARG A 10 -14.25 -17.69 -2.07
N THR A 11 -15.38 -18.13 -1.53
CA THR A 11 -16.45 -17.21 -1.12
C THR A 11 -16.16 -16.75 0.31
N ASN A 12 -15.70 -15.51 0.48
CA ASN A 12 -15.47 -14.92 1.81
C ASN A 12 -16.80 -14.50 2.44
N ILE A 13 -17.57 -15.48 2.94
CA ILE A 13 -18.65 -15.20 3.89
C ILE A 13 -17.97 -14.67 5.16
N THR A 14 -17.99 -13.34 5.33
CA THR A 14 -17.38 -12.70 6.50
C THR A 14 -18.32 -12.90 7.70
N THR A 15 -18.29 -14.09 8.31
CA THR A 15 -18.76 -14.24 9.68
C THR A 15 -17.57 -14.00 10.60
N SER A 16 -17.78 -13.17 11.61
CA SER A 16 -16.81 -12.90 12.67
C SER A 16 -16.40 -14.22 13.34
N LEU A 17 -15.27 -14.79 12.94
CA LEU A 17 -14.63 -15.98 13.54
C LEU A 17 -13.97 -15.61 14.88
N GLN A 18 -14.74 -15.04 15.81
CA GLN A 18 -14.32 -14.84 17.20
C GLN A 18 -14.90 -15.90 18.14
N ASP A 19 -15.77 -16.78 17.66
CA ASP A 19 -16.33 -17.87 18.46
C ASP A 19 -15.68 -19.22 18.12
N PRO A 20 -14.89 -19.83 19.03
CA PRO A 20 -14.30 -21.16 18.84
C PRO A 20 -15.34 -22.30 18.82
N CYS A 21 -16.62 -21.98 18.94
CA CYS A 21 -17.75 -22.91 18.96
C CYS A 21 -18.58 -22.92 17.66
N LEU A 22 -18.03 -22.47 16.52
CA LEU A 22 -18.74 -22.51 15.23
C LEU A 22 -18.99 -23.98 14.81
N THR A 23 -20.12 -24.53 15.25
CA THR A 23 -20.42 -25.97 15.21
C THR A 23 -21.17 -26.38 13.96
N SER A 24 -21.80 -25.43 13.24
CA SER A 24 -22.52 -25.65 11.99
C SER A 24 -22.76 -24.31 11.26
N MET A 25 -22.81 -24.34 9.93
CA MET A 25 -23.27 -23.23 9.09
C MET A 25 -24.66 -23.53 8.57
N ALA A 26 -25.57 -22.55 8.63
CA ALA A 26 -26.86 -22.65 7.96
C ALA A 26 -26.66 -22.43 6.45
N HIS A 27 -27.05 -23.42 5.65
CA HIS A 27 -27.13 -23.34 4.19
C HIS A 27 -28.61 -23.40 3.82
N VAL A 28 -29.09 -22.39 3.12
CA VAL A 28 -30.51 -22.28 2.75
C VAL A 28 -30.67 -22.80 1.32
N THR A 29 -31.51 -23.80 1.12
CA THR A 29 -31.84 -24.36 -0.19
C THR A 29 -33.30 -24.08 -0.51
N ASP A 30 -33.72 -24.35 -1.75
CA ASP A 30 -35.13 -24.28 -2.17
C ASP A 30 -36.02 -25.26 -1.38
N GLU A 31 -35.43 -26.29 -0.76
CA GLU A 31 -36.12 -27.28 0.07
C GLU A 31 -36.08 -26.96 1.58
N GLY A 32 -35.38 -25.89 1.99
CA GLY A 32 -35.29 -25.44 3.38
C GLY A 32 -33.86 -25.18 3.88
N ILE A 33 -33.71 -24.97 5.19
CA ILE A 33 -32.40 -24.69 5.82
C ILE A 33 -31.75 -26.00 6.23
N GLU A 34 -30.58 -26.30 5.68
CA GLU A 34 -29.69 -27.38 6.12
C GLU A 34 -28.53 -26.82 6.94
N PHE A 35 -27.98 -27.61 7.86
CA PHE A 35 -26.83 -27.22 8.67
C PHE A 35 -25.59 -28.00 8.23
N ILE A 36 -24.70 -27.32 7.52
CA ILE A 36 -23.46 -27.90 6.99
C ILE A 36 -22.37 -27.81 8.04
N ARG A 37 -21.70 -28.95 8.28
CA ARG A 37 -20.51 -28.98 9.14
C ARG A 37 -19.25 -28.75 8.31
N PRO A 38 -18.31 -27.93 8.80
CA PRO A 38 -16.99 -27.81 8.20
C PRO A 38 -16.32 -29.16 7.98
N GLN A 39 -15.83 -29.43 6.78
CA GLN A 39 -15.00 -30.61 6.52
C GLN A 39 -13.61 -30.43 7.13
N LYS A 40 -13.10 -29.21 7.10
CA LYS A 40 -11.82 -28.83 7.73
C LYS A 40 -11.86 -27.37 8.16
N ILE A 41 -11.35 -27.08 9.35
CA ILE A 41 -11.15 -25.70 9.84
C ILE A 41 -9.64 -25.47 9.93
N THR A 42 -9.17 -24.36 9.38
CA THR A 42 -7.78 -23.89 9.54
C THR A 42 -7.81 -22.52 10.21
N GLU A 43 -6.64 -22.00 10.62
CA GLU A 43 -6.53 -20.67 11.24
C GLU A 43 -7.05 -19.54 10.34
N THR A 44 -7.07 -19.74 9.02
CA THR A 44 -7.42 -18.68 8.05
C THR A 44 -8.71 -18.96 7.28
N HIS A 45 -9.08 -20.22 7.06
CA HIS A 45 -10.21 -20.58 6.21
C HIS A 45 -10.93 -21.85 6.68
N VAL A 46 -12.20 -21.95 6.34
CA VAL A 46 -13.06 -23.12 6.56
C VAL A 46 -13.31 -23.79 5.22
N VAL A 47 -13.11 -25.10 5.14
CA VAL A 47 -13.38 -25.92 3.94
C VAL A 47 -14.74 -26.57 4.09
N LEU A 48 -15.59 -26.38 3.08
CA LEU A 48 -16.96 -26.87 3.03
C LEU A 48 -17.11 -27.73 1.78
N ASN A 49 -17.85 -28.82 1.90
CA ASN A 49 -18.28 -29.60 0.75
C ASN A 49 -19.78 -29.36 0.57
N ILE A 50 -20.14 -28.53 -0.42
CA ILE A 50 -21.53 -28.19 -0.73
C ILE A 50 -21.86 -28.75 -2.12
N THR A 51 -22.99 -29.43 -2.24
CA THR A 51 -23.45 -30.06 -3.49
C THR A 51 -24.22 -29.09 -4.40
N GLY A 52 -24.37 -27.83 -3.98
CA GLY A 52 -25.02 -26.75 -4.69
C GLY A 52 -24.88 -25.43 -3.92
N PHE A 53 -25.15 -24.30 -4.58
CA PHE A 53 -25.20 -23.00 -3.91
C PHE A 53 -26.64 -22.66 -3.54
N SER A 54 -26.81 -22.05 -2.37
CA SER A 54 -28.07 -21.41 -1.96
C SER A 54 -28.48 -20.37 -3.01
N GLY A 55 -29.71 -20.45 -3.51
CA GLY A 55 -30.33 -19.36 -4.29
C GLY A 55 -30.49 -18.08 -3.45
N TYR A 56 -30.43 -18.19 -2.12
CA TYR A 56 -30.40 -17.07 -1.18
C TYR A 56 -28.97 -16.54 -1.00
N GLY A 57 -28.44 -15.90 -2.03
CA GLY A 57 -27.55 -14.75 -1.90
C GLY A 57 -28.38 -13.48 -1.69
N ASN A 58 -27.84 -12.28 -1.92
CA ASN A 58 -28.67 -11.07 -2.03
C ASN A 58 -29.66 -11.28 -3.21
N VAL A 59 -30.88 -11.75 -2.94
CA VAL A 59 -31.89 -11.98 -3.96
C VAL A 59 -32.46 -10.63 -4.37
N LYS A 60 -32.12 -10.19 -5.57
CA LYS A 60 -32.83 -9.13 -6.29
C LYS A 60 -33.53 -9.76 -7.48
N ASP A 61 -34.56 -9.10 -8.01
CA ASP A 61 -35.17 -9.51 -9.29
C ASP A 61 -34.08 -9.64 -10.36
N GLU A 62 -34.19 -10.60 -11.29
CA GLU A 62 -33.19 -10.82 -12.37
C GLU A 62 -32.90 -9.53 -13.18
N ASP A 63 -33.88 -8.64 -13.28
CA ASP A 63 -33.77 -7.34 -13.97
C ASP A 63 -33.18 -6.21 -13.11
N SER A 64 -32.88 -6.47 -11.83
CA SER A 64 -32.33 -5.46 -10.93
C SER A 64 -30.83 -5.27 -11.18
N PRO A 65 -30.35 -4.03 -11.30
CA PRO A 65 -28.91 -3.79 -11.44
C PRO A 65 -28.16 -4.30 -10.19
N PRO A 66 -26.95 -4.87 -10.39
CA PRO A 66 -26.13 -5.34 -9.29
C PRO A 66 -25.87 -4.21 -8.28
N ASP A 67 -25.85 -4.55 -6.98
CA ASP A 67 -25.51 -3.56 -5.96
C ASP A 67 -24.06 -3.07 -6.16
N PRO A 68 -23.79 -1.77 -5.99
CA PRO A 68 -22.43 -1.29 -5.92
C PRO A 68 -21.66 -1.95 -4.77
N VAL A 69 -20.51 -2.51 -5.08
CA VAL A 69 -19.62 -3.18 -4.14
C VAL A 69 -18.57 -2.22 -3.60
N ARG A 70 -17.98 -2.52 -2.44
CA ARG A 70 -16.91 -1.69 -1.87
C ARG A 70 -15.64 -1.92 -2.68
N ALA A 71 -15.05 -0.84 -3.18
CA ALA A 71 -13.86 -0.89 -4.01
C ALA A 71 -12.78 0.08 -3.51
N LEU A 72 -11.59 -0.04 -4.09
CA LEU A 72 -10.40 0.74 -3.83
C LEU A 72 -9.88 1.30 -5.16
N VAL A 73 -9.54 2.60 -5.15
CA VAL A 73 -8.75 3.24 -6.20
C VAL A 73 -7.32 3.38 -5.67
N LEU A 74 -6.42 2.52 -6.14
CA LEU A 74 -5.01 2.53 -5.73
C LEU A 74 -4.15 3.20 -6.79
N LEU A 75 -3.15 3.97 -6.33
CA LEU A 75 -2.30 4.77 -7.19
C LEU A 75 -0.83 4.38 -7.01
N PHE A 76 -0.16 4.09 -8.11
CA PHE A 76 1.27 3.79 -8.15
C PHE A 76 1.96 4.74 -9.13
N TYR A 77 2.87 5.56 -8.63
CA TYR A 77 3.57 6.59 -9.38
C TYR A 77 4.96 6.13 -9.79
N ARG A 78 5.29 6.30 -11.07
CA ARG A 78 6.64 6.17 -11.60
C ARG A 78 7.19 7.56 -11.92
N PRO A 79 8.28 7.98 -11.26
CA PRO A 79 8.96 9.22 -11.60
C PRO A 79 9.61 9.14 -12.98
N PRO A 80 9.97 10.29 -13.57
CA PRO A 80 10.78 10.31 -14.77
C PRO A 80 12.21 9.84 -14.44
N GLU A 81 12.81 9.04 -15.32
CA GLU A 81 14.17 8.51 -15.19
C GLU A 81 15.02 9.01 -16.37
N ASP A 82 16.15 9.67 -16.14
CA ASP A 82 17.05 10.13 -17.21
C ASP A 82 17.47 8.95 -18.12
N PRO A 83 17.19 8.96 -19.45
CA PRO A 83 16.80 10.11 -20.30
C PRO A 83 15.31 10.27 -20.61
N ASP A 84 14.44 9.41 -20.07
CA ASP A 84 12.99 9.44 -20.23
C ASP A 84 12.31 10.48 -19.32
N PRO A 85 11.78 11.59 -19.88
CA PRO A 85 11.10 12.61 -19.10
C PRO A 85 9.67 12.21 -18.71
N GLU A 86 9.15 11.06 -19.17
CA GLU A 86 7.78 10.65 -18.95
C GLU A 86 7.55 10.25 -17.49
N SER A 87 6.55 10.85 -16.88
CA SER A 87 6.02 10.46 -15.57
C SER A 87 4.71 9.72 -15.76
N LEU A 88 4.47 8.71 -14.93
CA LEU A 88 3.31 7.82 -15.07
C LEU A 88 2.63 7.55 -13.73
N ILE A 89 1.29 7.57 -13.69
CA ILE A 89 0.50 7.00 -12.59
C ILE A 89 -0.30 5.83 -13.12
N ASN A 90 -0.07 4.67 -12.53
CA ASN A 90 -0.93 3.51 -12.65
C ASN A 90 -2.09 3.64 -11.66
N VAL A 91 -3.31 3.59 -12.16
CA VAL A 91 -4.55 3.63 -11.38
C VAL A 91 -5.21 2.26 -11.46
N LEU A 92 -5.37 1.62 -10.31
CA LEU A 92 -6.00 0.31 -10.21
C LEU A 92 -7.36 0.45 -9.54
N LEU A 93 -8.38 -0.11 -10.18
CA LEU A 93 -9.70 -0.31 -9.57
C LEU A 93 -9.77 -1.75 -9.07
N LEU A 94 -9.82 -1.94 -7.75
CA LEU A 94 -9.83 -3.27 -7.13
C LEU A 94 -10.97 -3.40 -6.13
N PRO A 95 -11.53 -4.60 -5.93
CA PRO A 95 -12.50 -4.85 -4.88
C PRO A 95 -11.86 -4.74 -3.48
N LYS A 96 -12.62 -4.36 -2.45
CA LYS A 96 -12.07 -4.04 -1.12
C LYS A 96 -11.41 -5.23 -0.39
N ASN A 97 -11.77 -6.44 -0.76
CA ASN A 97 -11.23 -7.66 -0.18
C ASN A 97 -9.76 -7.95 -0.56
N VAL A 98 -9.17 -7.20 -1.51
CA VAL A 98 -7.73 -7.31 -1.79
C VAL A 98 -6.89 -6.82 -0.60
N SER A 99 -5.79 -7.52 -0.34
CA SER A 99 -4.78 -7.12 0.65
C SER A 99 -3.85 -6.09 0.04
N LEU A 100 -3.85 -4.85 0.56
CA LEU A 100 -2.95 -3.78 0.08
C LEU A 100 -1.48 -4.22 0.10
N TRP A 101 -1.10 -5.00 1.10
CA TRP A 101 0.25 -5.55 1.23
C TRP A 101 0.59 -6.50 0.06
N ASP A 102 -0.34 -7.38 -0.32
CA ASP A 102 -0.15 -8.31 -1.42
C ASP A 102 -0.13 -7.60 -2.77
N VAL A 103 -0.96 -6.57 -2.95
CA VAL A 103 -0.92 -5.70 -4.13
C VAL A 103 0.46 -5.06 -4.26
N GLN A 104 0.93 -4.36 -3.23
CA GLN A 104 2.24 -3.69 -3.25
C GLN A 104 3.40 -4.67 -3.50
N ARG A 105 3.38 -5.85 -2.85
CA ARG A 105 4.41 -6.87 -3.01
C ARG A 105 4.42 -7.45 -4.43
N THR A 106 3.25 -7.76 -4.99
CA THR A 106 3.12 -8.34 -6.33
C THR A 106 3.57 -7.34 -7.38
N ARG A 107 3.12 -6.10 -7.25
CA ARG A 107 3.49 -5.00 -8.14
C ARG A 107 4.98 -4.68 -8.12
N LYS A 108 5.62 -4.64 -6.94
CA LYS A 108 7.08 -4.52 -6.82
C LYS A 108 7.84 -5.63 -7.56
N LYS A 109 7.30 -6.86 -7.61
CA LYS A 109 7.93 -7.98 -8.33
C LYS A 109 7.75 -7.89 -9.85
N LEU A 110 6.55 -7.49 -10.32
CA LEU A 110 6.21 -7.49 -11.75
C LEU A 110 6.71 -6.24 -12.48
N VAL A 111 6.67 -5.09 -11.82
CA VAL A 111 6.84 -3.77 -12.44
C VAL A 111 8.17 -3.11 -12.04
N GLY A 112 8.74 -3.46 -10.89
CA GLY A 112 9.98 -2.87 -10.39
C GLY A 112 9.73 -1.60 -9.58
N HIS A 113 10.32 -0.47 -9.99
CA HIS A 113 10.31 0.78 -9.22
C HIS A 113 9.04 1.60 -9.50
N GLU A 114 8.07 1.52 -8.58
CA GLU A 114 6.93 2.42 -8.52
C GLU A 114 6.57 2.72 -7.07
N TRP A 115 6.08 3.93 -6.79
CA TRP A 115 5.76 4.39 -5.46
C TRP A 115 4.25 4.41 -5.25
N TYR A 116 3.79 3.69 -4.23
CA TYR A 116 2.42 3.79 -3.78
C TYR A 116 2.14 5.22 -3.27
N ILE A 117 1.14 5.89 -3.84
CA ILE A 117 0.67 7.17 -3.33
C ILE A 117 -0.44 6.89 -2.32
N GLU A 118 -0.14 7.11 -1.04
CA GLU A 118 -1.15 7.03 0.01
C GLU A 118 -2.21 8.12 -0.19
N THR A 119 -3.45 7.67 -0.38
CA THR A 119 -4.64 8.51 -0.46
C THR A 119 -5.76 7.84 0.34
N SER A 120 -6.97 8.39 0.33
CA SER A 120 -8.15 7.64 0.77
C SER A 120 -8.74 6.89 -0.43
N PRO A 121 -8.48 5.58 -0.57
CA PRO A 121 -8.78 4.83 -1.80
C PRO A 121 -10.24 4.40 -1.91
N HIS A 122 -10.98 4.40 -0.80
CA HIS A 122 -12.29 3.77 -0.70
C HIS A 122 -13.35 4.45 -1.57
N CYS A 123 -14.10 3.65 -2.32
CA CYS A 123 -15.29 4.05 -3.07
C CYS A 123 -16.29 2.87 -3.17
N LYS A 124 -17.36 3.06 -3.95
CA LYS A 124 -18.26 1.98 -4.37
C LYS A 124 -18.36 1.98 -5.89
N LEU A 125 -18.21 0.80 -6.50
CA LEU A 125 -18.28 0.60 -7.94
C LEU A 125 -19.28 -0.51 -8.25
N GLN A 126 -19.94 -0.43 -9.39
CA GLN A 126 -20.82 -1.48 -9.89
C GLN A 126 -19.98 -2.51 -10.66
N PRO A 127 -20.15 -3.82 -10.38
CA PRO A 127 -19.49 -4.86 -11.18
C PRO A 127 -19.86 -4.77 -12.66
N ASN A 128 -18.88 -4.99 -13.55
CA ASN A 128 -19.01 -4.91 -15.01
C ASN A 128 -19.43 -3.54 -15.56
N GLN A 129 -19.42 -2.50 -14.72
CA GLN A 129 -19.70 -1.13 -15.14
C GLN A 129 -18.44 -0.49 -15.74
N VAL A 130 -18.63 0.28 -16.80
CA VAL A 130 -17.57 1.07 -17.43
C VAL A 130 -17.44 2.42 -16.73
N TYR A 131 -16.19 2.80 -16.44
CA TYR A 131 -15.82 4.05 -15.81
C TYR A 131 -14.86 4.84 -16.71
N THR A 132 -14.87 6.16 -16.55
CA THR A 132 -13.93 7.09 -17.18
C THR A 132 -13.07 7.77 -16.12
N LEU A 133 -11.79 7.95 -16.43
CA LEU A 133 -10.86 8.71 -15.59
C LEU A 133 -10.51 10.02 -16.29
N SER A 134 -10.65 11.14 -15.57
CA SER A 134 -10.24 12.45 -16.07
C SER A 134 -9.35 13.19 -15.09
N THR A 135 -8.57 14.12 -15.62
CA THR A 135 -7.59 14.90 -14.88
C THR A 135 -8.00 16.38 -14.82
N CYS A 136 -7.56 17.09 -13.79
CA CYS A 136 -7.72 18.54 -13.68
C CYS A 136 -6.40 19.20 -13.21
N PRO A 137 -5.86 20.20 -13.94
CA PRO A 137 -6.43 20.83 -15.14
C PRO A 137 -6.45 19.89 -16.34
N ASN A 138 -7.54 19.91 -17.10
CA ASN A 138 -7.62 19.22 -18.38
C ASN A 138 -6.79 20.03 -19.38
N ASN A 139 -5.61 19.55 -19.72
CA ASN A 139 -4.67 20.20 -20.60
C ASN A 139 -4.03 19.14 -21.48
N ASP A 140 -3.63 19.50 -22.70
CA ASP A 140 -3.08 18.58 -23.71
C ASP A 140 -1.73 17.95 -23.31
N LEU A 141 -1.23 18.25 -22.11
CA LEU A 141 0.02 17.77 -21.54
C LEU A 141 -0.14 16.53 -20.65
N VAL A 142 -1.38 16.16 -20.31
CA VAL A 142 -1.67 14.98 -19.47
C VAL A 142 -2.61 14.08 -20.24
N GLU A 143 -2.14 12.88 -20.54
CA GLU A 143 -2.90 11.89 -21.26
C GLU A 143 -3.35 10.77 -20.31
N VAL A 144 -4.54 10.24 -20.56
CA VAL A 144 -5.15 9.16 -19.80
C VAL A 144 -5.48 8.03 -20.77
N GLN A 145 -4.95 6.83 -20.53
CA GLN A 145 -5.17 5.65 -21.36
C GLN A 145 -5.47 4.41 -20.50
N PRO A 146 -6.43 3.56 -20.90
CA PRO A 146 -7.50 3.86 -21.87
C PRO A 146 -8.38 5.02 -21.38
N THR A 147 -9.22 5.59 -22.24
CA THR A 147 -10.18 6.63 -21.83
C THR A 147 -11.31 6.08 -20.96
N GLU A 148 -11.62 4.80 -21.13
CA GLU A 148 -12.65 4.07 -20.40
C GLU A 148 -12.13 2.68 -20.01
N ALA A 149 -12.54 2.19 -18.84
CA ALA A 149 -12.20 0.85 -18.38
C ALA A 149 -13.37 0.25 -17.58
N GLU A 150 -13.58 -1.05 -17.75
CA GLU A 150 -14.56 -1.82 -16.99
C GLU A 150 -14.02 -2.16 -15.59
N PHE A 151 -14.89 -2.12 -14.58
CA PHE A 151 -14.56 -2.62 -13.25
C PHE A 151 -14.88 -4.11 -13.12
N ASP A 152 -13.82 -4.91 -13.04
CA ASP A 152 -13.89 -6.35 -12.81
C ASP A 152 -13.75 -6.67 -11.30
N GLU A 153 -14.82 -7.18 -10.69
CA GLU A 153 -14.85 -7.58 -9.27
C GLU A 153 -14.03 -8.85 -9.00
N ASP A 154 -13.74 -9.65 -10.02
CA ASP A 154 -12.98 -10.89 -9.90
C ASP A 154 -11.48 -10.71 -10.22
N SER A 155 -11.03 -9.46 -10.37
CA SER A 155 -9.64 -9.11 -10.68
C SER A 155 -8.70 -9.25 -9.47
N TYR A 156 -8.42 -10.49 -9.06
CA TYR A 156 -7.49 -10.82 -7.98
C TYR A 156 -6.07 -11.15 -8.46
N ASP A 157 -5.89 -11.33 -9.77
CA ASP A 157 -4.63 -11.79 -10.35
C ASP A 157 -3.89 -10.66 -11.06
N ASN A 158 -2.56 -10.63 -10.90
CA ASN A 158 -1.60 -9.75 -11.57
C ASN A 158 -1.73 -8.22 -11.33
N TYR A 159 -2.85 -7.75 -10.77
CA TYR A 159 -3.10 -6.34 -10.41
C TYR A 159 -2.74 -5.36 -11.53
N PHE A 160 -3.29 -5.56 -12.73
CA PHE A 160 -3.07 -4.66 -13.86
C PHE A 160 -3.72 -3.28 -13.63
N PRO A 161 -3.12 -2.19 -14.13
CA PRO A 161 -3.77 -0.87 -14.05
C PRO A 161 -5.02 -0.83 -14.93
N SER A 162 -6.11 -0.29 -14.40
CA SER A 162 -7.32 0.02 -15.16
C SER A 162 -7.12 1.28 -16.01
N PHE A 163 -6.33 2.24 -15.49
CA PHE A 163 -5.92 3.43 -16.22
C PHE A 163 -4.44 3.74 -15.99
N GLN A 164 -3.86 4.43 -16.95
CA GLN A 164 -2.52 4.98 -16.95
C GLN A 164 -2.63 6.46 -17.25
N VAL A 165 -2.02 7.29 -16.40
CA VAL A 165 -1.99 8.74 -16.57
C VAL A 165 -0.55 9.16 -16.79
N ASN A 166 -0.22 9.63 -17.99
CA ASN A 166 1.13 10.00 -18.38
C ASN A 166 1.27 11.51 -18.65
N TRP A 167 2.47 12.04 -18.43
CA TRP A 167 2.81 13.43 -18.75
C TRP A 167 4.33 13.63 -18.78
N GLU A 168 4.81 14.59 -19.58
CA GLU A 168 6.26 14.85 -19.76
C GLU A 168 6.74 16.14 -19.05
N THR A 169 5.85 16.84 -18.34
CA THR A 169 6.15 18.15 -17.73
C THR A 169 6.19 18.10 -16.20
N THR A 170 6.85 19.07 -15.56
CA THR A 170 6.88 19.12 -14.08
C THR A 170 5.51 19.52 -13.52
N LEU A 171 4.77 18.56 -12.99
CA LEU A 171 3.48 18.78 -12.31
C LEU A 171 3.62 18.61 -10.79
N LYS A 172 3.15 19.61 -10.03
CA LYS A 172 3.14 19.54 -8.55
C LYS A 172 1.95 18.79 -7.99
N HIS A 173 0.78 19.07 -8.57
CA HIS A 173 -0.48 18.50 -8.16
C HIS A 173 -1.24 18.08 -9.39
N LEU A 174 -1.91 16.94 -9.30
CA LEU A 174 -2.85 16.47 -10.30
C LEU A 174 -4.13 16.09 -9.56
N LYS A 175 -5.28 16.47 -10.12
CA LYS A 175 -6.56 16.04 -9.58
C LYS A 175 -7.09 14.93 -10.49
N LEU A 176 -7.38 13.77 -9.91
CA LEU A 176 -7.94 12.61 -10.57
C LEU A 176 -9.42 12.50 -10.22
N ILE A 177 -10.26 12.27 -11.21
CA ILE A 177 -11.71 12.18 -11.09
C ILE A 177 -12.19 10.93 -11.84
N LEU A 178 -12.72 9.97 -11.11
CA LEU A 178 -13.32 8.75 -11.64
C LEU A 178 -14.83 8.95 -11.74
N LYS A 179 -15.40 8.72 -12.92
CA LYS A 179 -16.82 8.87 -13.20
C LYS A 179 -17.40 7.61 -13.81
N ASP A 180 -18.62 7.32 -13.41
CA ASP A 180 -19.46 6.34 -14.09
C ASP A 180 -19.81 6.86 -15.49
N THR A 181 -19.60 6.04 -16.53
CA THR A 181 -19.76 6.48 -17.92
C THR A 181 -21.23 6.80 -18.25
N ASP A 182 -22.16 5.99 -17.75
CA ASP A 182 -23.58 6.10 -18.11
C ASP A 182 -24.28 7.25 -17.40
N SER A 183 -24.04 7.39 -16.09
CA SER A 183 -24.68 8.40 -15.25
C SER A 183 -23.89 9.70 -15.15
N SER A 184 -22.61 9.71 -15.59
CA SER A 184 -21.65 10.80 -15.37
C SER A 184 -21.42 11.16 -13.89
N LEU A 185 -21.83 10.28 -12.96
CA LEU A 185 -21.67 10.49 -11.52
C LEU A 185 -20.21 10.35 -11.12
N VAL A 186 -19.71 11.29 -10.33
CA VAL A 186 -18.37 11.20 -9.72
C VAL A 186 -18.40 10.20 -8.57
N VAL A 187 -17.72 9.06 -8.74
CA VAL A 187 -17.66 7.98 -7.75
C VAL A 187 -16.43 8.07 -6.85
N TRP A 188 -15.36 8.70 -7.35
CA TRP A 188 -14.15 8.96 -6.58
C TRP A 188 -13.39 10.16 -7.14
N GLU A 189 -12.84 10.99 -6.26
CA GLU A 189 -12.08 12.18 -6.64
C GLU A 189 -10.97 12.46 -5.61
N ARG A 190 -9.73 12.66 -6.07
CA ARG A 190 -8.61 13.06 -5.22
C ARG A 190 -7.63 13.99 -5.92
N ARG A 191 -7.09 14.92 -5.14
CA ARG A 191 -5.89 15.67 -5.52
C ARG A 191 -4.68 14.90 -5.01
N VAL A 192 -3.76 14.57 -5.91
CA VAL A 192 -2.48 13.92 -5.63
C VAL A 192 -1.33 14.92 -5.76
N CYS A 193 -0.32 14.76 -4.92
CA CYS A 193 0.91 15.54 -4.96
C CYS A 193 1.97 14.69 -5.67
N LEU A 194 2.48 15.18 -6.79
CA LEU A 194 3.30 14.41 -7.74
C LEU A 194 4.77 14.81 -7.74
N MET A 195 5.16 15.68 -6.80
CA MET A 195 6.49 16.26 -6.73
C MET A 195 7.58 15.23 -7.07
N SER A 196 8.14 15.40 -8.29
CA SER A 196 9.47 14.91 -8.68
C SER A 196 10.43 15.19 -7.55
N THR A 197 11.39 14.28 -7.40
CA THR A 197 12.71 14.51 -6.80
C THR A 197 13.20 15.95 -7.05
N GLY A 198 12.87 16.83 -6.11
CA GLY A 198 12.97 18.27 -6.28
C GLY A 198 12.28 18.98 -5.10
N LYS A 199 12.70 18.60 -3.88
CA LYS A 199 12.12 18.96 -2.57
C LYS A 199 10.83 18.20 -2.21
N ARG A 200 10.95 16.88 -2.07
CA ARG A 200 10.42 16.26 -0.84
C ARG A 200 11.14 16.95 0.31
N LYS A 201 10.52 17.10 1.48
CA LYS A 201 11.31 17.31 2.70
C LYS A 201 12.09 16.02 3.00
N SER A 202 12.97 15.58 2.09
CA SER A 202 14.25 15.06 2.54
C SER A 202 14.91 16.26 3.20
N CYS A 203 15.32 16.08 4.44
CA CYS A 203 16.23 17.03 5.00
C CYS A 203 17.54 16.84 4.18
N GLY A 204 17.85 17.83 3.34
CA GLY A 204 19.04 17.89 2.48
C GLY A 204 18.89 17.38 1.02
N PRO A 205 19.79 17.83 0.12
CA PRO A 205 19.84 17.44 -1.29
C PRO A 205 20.11 15.94 -1.45
N ASN A 206 19.62 15.33 -2.55
CA ASN A 206 19.93 13.96 -2.95
C ASN A 206 21.44 13.77 -3.00
N THR A 207 21.97 13.11 -1.98
CA THR A 207 23.41 12.96 -1.71
C THR A 207 23.75 11.48 -1.60
N ALA A 208 23.19 10.65 -2.49
CA ALA A 208 23.50 9.22 -2.57
C ALA A 208 25.02 8.97 -2.73
N ASN A 209 25.75 9.93 -3.30
CA ASN A 209 27.20 9.90 -3.49
C ASN A 209 28.00 10.67 -2.42
N ALA A 210 27.36 11.23 -1.39
CA ALA A 210 28.05 11.96 -0.34
C ALA A 210 28.52 11.04 0.79
N PRO A 211 29.55 11.45 1.54
CA PRO A 211 30.01 10.71 2.72
C PRO A 211 28.87 10.49 3.75
N PRO A 212 28.86 9.34 4.45
CA PRO A 212 27.81 8.97 5.40
C PRO A 212 27.40 10.06 6.40
N ASN A 213 28.35 10.83 6.94
CA ASN A 213 28.03 11.89 7.90
C ASN A 213 27.35 13.10 7.28
N GLU A 214 27.62 13.38 6.00
CA GLU A 214 26.93 14.42 5.24
C GLU A 214 25.49 14.00 4.97
N ARG A 215 25.27 12.72 4.65
CA ARG A 215 23.93 12.13 4.53
C ARG A 215 23.17 12.20 5.85
N LEU A 216 23.80 11.79 6.96
CA LEU A 216 23.20 11.90 8.30
C LEU A 216 22.94 13.35 8.72
N LEU A 217 23.82 14.30 8.37
CA LEU A 217 23.61 15.73 8.61
C LEU A 217 22.37 16.23 7.88
N ASN A 218 22.28 15.86 6.61
CA ASN A 218 21.17 16.21 5.73
C ASN A 218 19.87 15.70 6.36
N ILE A 219 19.76 14.41 6.65
CA ILE A 219 18.51 13.82 7.14
C ILE A 219 18.17 14.13 8.60
N ARG A 220 19.07 14.81 9.34
CA ARG A 220 19.06 14.92 10.80
C ARG A 220 17.73 15.35 11.41
N SER A 221 17.12 16.42 10.90
CA SER A 221 15.84 16.89 11.45
C SER A 221 14.70 15.91 11.17
N CYS A 222 14.70 15.29 10.00
CA CYS A 222 13.70 14.29 9.60
C CYS A 222 13.84 13.02 10.44
N PHE A 223 15.08 12.60 10.73
CA PHE A 223 15.36 11.49 11.64
C PHE A 223 14.82 11.78 13.05
N ILE A 224 15.14 12.95 13.62
CA ILE A 224 14.69 13.35 14.97
C ILE A 224 13.16 13.37 15.07
N ASP A 225 12.48 13.90 14.05
CA ASP A 225 11.02 14.01 14.07
C ASP A 225 10.31 12.70 13.73
N GLY A 226 10.86 11.90 12.80
CA GLY A 226 10.21 10.74 12.21
C GLY A 226 10.49 9.39 12.87
N ILE A 227 11.60 9.23 13.61
CA ILE A 227 11.93 7.91 14.19
C ILE A 227 11.00 7.54 15.35
N SER A 228 10.36 6.38 15.31
CA SER A 228 9.55 5.91 16.44
C SER A 228 10.45 5.47 17.61
N GLU A 229 9.95 5.54 18.84
CA GLU A 229 10.74 5.17 20.03
C GLU A 229 11.18 3.68 20.03
N PRO A 230 10.35 2.70 19.59
CA PRO A 230 10.80 1.32 19.43
C PRO A 230 11.92 1.15 18.40
N VAL A 231 11.83 1.85 17.26
CA VAL A 231 12.85 1.82 16.21
C VAL A 231 14.15 2.46 16.71
N LEU A 232 14.07 3.58 17.42
CA LEU A 232 15.22 4.23 18.03
C LEU A 232 15.92 3.32 19.05
N LYS A 233 15.15 2.61 19.89
CA LYS A 233 15.70 1.66 20.86
C LYS A 233 16.44 0.50 20.17
N ASN A 234 15.82 -0.10 19.16
CA ASN A 234 16.44 -1.20 18.41
C ASN A 234 17.70 -0.76 17.65
N LEU A 235 17.67 0.44 17.07
CA LEU A 235 18.85 1.05 16.44
C LEU A 235 19.97 1.27 17.47
N LEU A 236 19.65 1.79 18.65
CA LEU A 236 20.62 2.00 19.74
C LEU A 236 21.24 0.67 20.20
N ASP A 237 20.44 -0.39 20.34
CA ASP A 237 20.92 -1.72 20.72
C ASP A 237 21.94 -2.26 19.70
N LYS A 238 21.65 -2.15 18.39
CA LYS A 238 22.58 -2.54 17.31
C LYS A 238 23.87 -1.70 17.32
N LEU A 239 23.76 -0.39 17.53
CA LEU A 239 24.93 0.50 17.60
C LEU A 239 25.84 0.20 18.80
N LEU A 240 25.29 -0.35 19.89
CA LEU A 240 26.07 -0.81 21.04
C LEU A 240 26.71 -2.17 20.81
N GLU A 241 25.99 -3.09 20.18
CA GLU A 241 26.51 -4.41 19.81
C GLU A 241 27.75 -4.29 18.91
N THR A 242 27.74 -3.35 17.97
CA THR A 242 28.86 -3.06 17.07
C THR A 242 29.89 -2.08 17.65
N LYS A 243 29.72 -1.66 18.91
CA LYS A 243 30.60 -0.72 19.63
C LYS A 243 30.73 0.65 18.97
N VAL A 244 29.80 1.03 18.09
CA VAL A 244 29.69 2.39 17.56
C VAL A 244 29.31 3.35 18.69
N MET A 245 28.40 2.95 19.56
CA MET A 245 28.10 3.62 20.82
C MET A 245 28.69 2.86 22.01
N THR A 246 29.00 3.59 23.08
CA THR A 246 29.53 3.07 24.34
C THR A 246 28.44 2.96 25.39
N ASP A 247 28.64 2.12 26.42
CA ASP A 247 27.68 1.98 27.52
C ASP A 247 27.39 3.32 28.23
N SER A 248 28.40 4.19 28.38
CA SER A 248 28.21 5.53 28.96
C SER A 248 27.31 6.45 28.10
N GLU A 249 27.41 6.33 26.77
CA GLU A 249 26.52 7.05 25.85
C GLU A 249 25.10 6.46 25.88
N ARG A 250 24.94 5.15 26.10
CA ARG A 250 23.63 4.52 26.32
C ARG A 250 22.95 5.06 27.58
N GLU A 251 23.66 5.06 28.71
CA GLU A 251 23.14 5.59 29.98
C GLU A 251 22.70 7.06 29.84
N SER A 252 23.44 7.85 29.05
CA SER A 252 23.08 9.23 28.74
C SER A 252 21.76 9.34 27.94
N VAL A 253 21.49 8.41 27.02
CA VAL A 253 20.23 8.35 26.27
C VAL A 253 19.07 7.87 27.14
N ASP A 254 19.30 6.88 28.00
CA ASP A 254 18.29 6.33 28.90
C ASP A 254 17.86 7.35 29.97
N GLY A 255 18.75 8.27 30.36
CA GLY A 255 18.43 9.39 31.26
C GLY A 255 17.63 10.54 30.65
N MET A 256 17.29 10.49 29.35
CA MET A 256 16.47 11.51 28.69
C MET A 256 14.99 11.11 28.66
N ASP A 257 14.09 12.04 28.96
CA ASP A 257 12.64 11.77 28.95
C ASP A 257 11.99 11.91 27.55
N ASN A 258 12.62 12.66 26.65
CA ASN A 258 12.04 13.03 25.36
C ASN A 258 12.67 12.25 24.20
N ARG A 259 11.85 11.53 23.44
CA ARG A 259 12.24 10.81 22.21
C ARG A 259 13.07 11.66 21.25
N ARG A 260 12.69 12.93 21.04
CA ARG A 260 13.42 13.81 20.10
C ARG A 260 14.83 14.13 20.59
N ASP A 261 15.01 14.27 21.90
CA ASP A 261 16.31 14.56 22.49
C ASP A 261 17.20 13.32 22.45
N LYS A 262 16.63 12.13 22.72
CA LYS A 262 17.30 10.83 22.51
C LYS A 262 17.77 10.68 21.06
N ALA A 263 16.87 10.87 20.09
CA ALA A 263 17.19 10.74 18.66
C ALA A 263 18.28 11.73 18.24
N ARG A 264 18.21 12.98 18.73
CA ARG A 264 19.23 14.00 18.49
C ARG A 264 20.59 13.58 19.05
N PHE A 265 20.62 13.06 20.27
CA PHE A 265 21.85 12.62 20.90
C PHE A 265 22.51 11.49 20.11
N VAL A 266 21.73 10.49 19.69
CA VAL A 266 22.24 9.34 18.92
C VAL A 266 22.87 9.80 17.60
N ILE A 267 22.14 10.55 16.77
CA ILE A 267 22.64 10.96 15.44
C ILE A 267 23.83 11.91 15.55
N ASP A 268 23.85 12.83 16.52
CA ASP A 268 24.97 13.77 16.68
C ASP A 268 26.22 13.09 17.24
N THR A 269 26.05 12.09 18.11
CA THR A 269 27.15 11.30 18.67
C THR A 269 27.80 10.42 17.60
N VAL A 270 27.00 9.70 16.82
CA VAL A 270 27.49 8.87 15.71
C VAL A 270 28.27 9.72 14.69
N ARG A 271 27.72 10.88 14.30
CA ARG A 271 28.40 11.78 13.35
C ARG A 271 29.75 12.29 13.87
N LYS A 272 29.89 12.54 15.17
CA LYS A 272 31.17 12.96 15.78
C LYS A 272 32.23 11.86 15.76
N LYS A 273 31.84 10.59 15.66
CA LYS A 273 32.76 9.45 15.63
C LYS A 273 33.36 9.17 14.25
N GLY A 274 32.85 9.80 13.19
CA GLY A 274 33.42 9.75 11.85
C GLY A 274 32.64 8.87 10.87
N GLU A 275 33.12 8.81 9.62
CA GLU A 275 32.35 8.25 8.49
C GLU A 275 32.01 6.77 8.65
N ALA A 276 32.90 5.99 9.25
CA ALA A 276 32.67 4.56 9.49
C ALA A 276 31.45 4.35 10.40
N ALA A 277 31.38 5.09 11.51
CA ALA A 277 30.23 5.06 12.42
C ALA A 277 28.94 5.54 11.73
N GLY A 278 29.05 6.58 10.89
CA GLY A 278 27.93 7.06 10.10
C GLY A 278 27.40 6.03 9.10
N SER A 279 28.29 5.25 8.47
CA SER A 279 27.92 4.19 7.54
C SER A 279 27.14 3.07 8.23
N GLU A 280 27.66 2.59 9.37
CA GLU A 280 27.03 1.55 10.19
C GLU A 280 25.62 1.96 10.66
N MET A 281 25.46 3.21 11.10
CA MET A 281 24.14 3.71 11.50
C MET A 281 23.14 3.73 10.35
N ILE A 282 23.58 4.13 9.14
CA ILE A 282 22.71 4.11 7.95
C ILE A 282 22.28 2.68 7.64
N GLU A 283 23.23 1.74 7.63
CA GLU A 283 22.96 0.33 7.38
C GLU A 283 21.95 -0.24 8.38
N PHE A 284 22.19 -0.09 9.69
CA PHE A 284 21.26 -0.57 10.72
C PHE A 284 19.89 0.11 10.66
N LEU A 285 19.83 1.40 10.32
CA LEU A 285 18.54 2.07 10.17
C LEU A 285 17.73 1.46 9.03
N CYS A 286 18.39 1.12 7.91
CA CYS A 286 17.73 0.50 6.77
C CYS A 286 17.37 -0.98 7.02
N GLU A 287 18.10 -1.67 7.89
CA GLU A 287 17.72 -3.01 8.37
C GLU A 287 16.52 -2.97 9.33
N VAL A 288 16.54 -2.06 10.31
CA VAL A 288 15.52 -1.98 11.37
C VAL A 288 14.21 -1.43 10.83
N ASP A 289 14.27 -0.41 9.98
CA ASP A 289 13.10 0.22 9.39
C ASP A 289 13.38 0.66 7.94
N PRO A 290 13.19 -0.27 6.98
CA PRO A 290 13.33 0.04 5.56
C PRO A 290 12.38 1.16 5.09
N PHE A 291 11.21 1.32 5.72
CA PHE A 291 10.24 2.35 5.33
C PHE A 291 10.74 3.74 5.75
N LEU A 292 11.22 3.87 6.98
CA LEU A 292 11.83 5.11 7.46
C LEU A 292 13.10 5.44 6.66
N CYS A 293 13.95 4.45 6.38
CA CYS A 293 15.15 4.66 5.56
C CYS A 293 14.80 5.16 4.14
N GLY A 294 13.75 4.60 3.51
CA GLY A 294 13.23 5.09 2.23
C GLY A 294 12.65 6.51 2.32
N HIS A 295 11.93 6.82 3.41
CA HIS A 295 11.39 8.16 3.66
C HIS A 295 12.49 9.21 3.85
N LEU A 296 13.60 8.83 4.48
CA LEU A 296 14.75 9.69 4.70
C LEU A 296 15.64 9.85 3.44
N GLY A 297 15.38 9.08 2.37
CA GLY A 297 16.21 9.11 1.16
C GLY A 297 17.59 8.50 1.38
N LEU A 298 17.68 7.47 2.22
CA LEU A 298 18.92 6.75 2.52
C LEU A 298 19.11 5.47 1.67
N MET A 299 18.09 5.04 0.93
CA MET A 299 18.16 3.99 -0.09
C MET A 299 18.28 4.58 -1.49
#